data_AF-A0AB32W3J8-F1
#
_entry.id   AF-A0AB32W3J8-F1
#
_cell.length_a   1.000
_cell.length_b   1.000
_cell.length_c   1.000
_cell.angle_alpha   90.00
_cell.angle_beta   90.00
_cell.angle_gamma   90.00
#
_symmetry.space_group_name_H-M   'P 1'
#
loop_
_entity.id
_entity.type
_entity.pdbx_description
1 polymer ?
#
loop_
_entity_poly.entity_id
_entity_poly.type
_entity_poly.pdbx_seq_one_letter_code
_entity_poly.pdbx_strand_id
1 'polypeptide(L)'
;MKFNVDGATRGCSGPEGIGGILTNHKREVKVIFSKSIGAADSNLAELLGIMEAIIIFMSSRWRNNQKLVIEYDSSNAVKWINQPHTAPWRMQKWLIQIERMKEKLVGWDVKHVKREANQRADSLANEGVQLQDDILRVYGNDTGDPAQENLDL
;
A
#
# COMPACT_ATOMS: atom_id res chain seq x y z
N MET A 1 11.53 2.36 7.01
CA MET A 1 11.08 1.61 5.82
C MET A 1 10.14 2.49 5.02
N LYS A 2 10.19 2.43 3.68
CA LYS A 2 9.37 3.27 2.80
C LYS A 2 8.54 2.43 1.83
N PHE A 3 7.24 2.66 1.80
CA PHE A 3 6.30 2.08 0.85
C PHE A 3 5.94 3.12 -0.21
N ASN A 4 6.07 2.77 -1.48
CA ASN A 4 5.46 3.49 -2.59
C ASN A 4 4.23 2.70 -3.02
N VAL A 5 3.05 3.31 -3.03
CA VAL A 5 1.77 2.62 -3.28
C VAL A 5 1.01 3.38 -4.36
N ASP A 6 0.22 2.67 -5.16
CA ASP A 6 -0.60 3.24 -6.23
C ASP A 6 -1.89 2.42 -6.43
N GLY A 7 -2.85 3.02 -7.12
CA GLY A 7 -4.11 2.43 -7.53
C GLY A 7 -4.35 2.62 -9.03
N ALA A 8 -4.89 1.60 -9.69
CA ALA A 8 -5.21 1.64 -11.11
C ALA A 8 -6.66 1.22 -11.34
N THR A 9 -7.32 1.80 -12.35
CA THR A 9 -8.69 1.46 -12.74
C THR A 9 -8.79 1.27 -14.24
N ARG A 10 -9.58 0.30 -14.71
CA ARG A 10 -9.81 0.06 -16.14
C ARG A 10 -11.09 0.74 -16.62
N GLY A 11 -11.00 2.03 -16.96
CA GLY A 11 -12.16 2.83 -17.36
C GLY A 11 -12.96 3.38 -16.16
N CYS A 12 -14.05 4.11 -16.38
CA CYS A 12 -14.75 4.84 -15.31
C CYS A 12 -15.41 3.96 -14.22
N SER A 13 -15.56 2.66 -14.44
CA SER A 13 -16.24 1.71 -13.54
C SER A 13 -15.75 0.27 -13.70
N GLY A 14 -14.51 0.10 -14.18
CA GLY A 14 -13.92 -1.22 -14.36
C GLY A 14 -13.28 -1.78 -13.09
N PRO A 15 -12.67 -2.97 -13.19
CA PRO A 15 -11.87 -3.53 -12.11
C PRO A 15 -10.77 -2.57 -11.70
N GLU A 16 -10.57 -2.47 -10.39
CA GLU A 16 -9.53 -1.68 -9.76
C GLU A 16 -8.44 -2.61 -9.22
N GLY A 17 -7.20 -2.15 -9.33
CA GLY A 17 -6.03 -2.84 -8.82
C GLY A 17 -5.26 -1.90 -7.92
N ILE A 18 -4.59 -2.48 -6.92
CA ILE A 18 -3.68 -1.76 -6.03
C ILE A 18 -2.32 -2.42 -6.09
N GLY A 19 -1.27 -1.61 -5.97
CA GLY A 19 0.09 -2.11 -6.03
C GLY A 19 1.01 -1.30 -5.15
N GLY A 20 2.08 -1.92 -4.70
CA GLY A 20 3.08 -1.19 -3.96
C GLY A 20 4.39 -1.92 -3.75
N ILE A 21 5.40 -1.14 -3.41
CA ILE A 21 6.77 -1.59 -3.19
C ILE A 21 7.34 -1.01 -1.90
N LEU A 22 7.78 -1.91 -1.02
CA LEU A 22 8.48 -1.56 0.22
C LEU A 22 9.99 -1.62 0.00
N THR A 23 10.68 -0.54 0.34
CA THR A 23 12.13 -0.42 0.28
C THR A 23 12.74 0.01 1.61
N ASN A 24 14.00 -0.37 1.81
CA ASN A 24 14.80 0.13 2.93
C ASN A 24 15.55 1.43 2.57
N HIS A 25 16.36 1.94 3.50
CA HIS A 25 17.14 3.17 3.30
C HIS A 25 18.19 3.07 2.19
N LYS A 26 18.61 1.85 1.81
CA LYS A 26 19.51 1.57 0.69
C LYS A 26 18.77 1.41 -0.64
N ARG A 27 17.45 1.64 -0.66
CA ARG A 27 16.54 1.39 -1.81
C ARG A 27 16.47 -0.08 -2.23
N GLU A 28 16.87 -1.01 -1.38
CA GLU A 28 16.67 -2.43 -1.61
C GLU A 28 15.20 -2.78 -1.40
N VAL A 29 14.64 -3.52 -2.36
CA VAL A 29 13.26 -4.00 -2.30
C VAL A 29 13.15 -5.08 -1.23
N LYS A 30 12.12 -4.98 -0.39
CA LYS A 30 11.85 -5.92 0.69
C LYS A 30 10.49 -6.58 0.57
N VAL A 31 9.51 -5.88 0.02
CA VAL A 31 8.20 -6.44 -0.30
C VAL A 31 7.70 -5.78 -1.58
N ILE A 32 7.00 -6.55 -2.42
CA ILE A 32 6.09 -6.01 -3.42
C ILE A 32 4.72 -6.66 -3.24
N PHE A 33 3.67 -5.92 -3.55
CA PHE A 33 2.34 -6.49 -3.71
C PHE A 33 1.65 -5.93 -4.95
N SER A 34 0.74 -6.72 -5.49
CA SER A 34 -0.17 -6.36 -6.56
C SER A 34 -1.46 -7.15 -6.35
N LYS A 35 -2.60 -6.47 -6.27
CA LYS A 35 -3.89 -7.09 -5.91
C LYS A 35 -5.01 -6.55 -6.76
N SER A 36 -5.99 -7.42 -7.02
CA SER A 36 -7.26 -7.02 -7.61
C SER A 36 -8.24 -6.71 -6.48
N ILE A 37 -8.86 -5.54 -6.50
CA ILE A 37 -9.88 -5.15 -5.50
C ILE A 37 -11.28 -5.12 -6.10
N GLY A 38 -11.43 -5.65 -7.32
CA GLY A 38 -12.70 -5.71 -8.03
C GLY A 38 -13.22 -4.32 -8.39
N ALA A 39 -14.54 -4.19 -8.55
CA ALA A 39 -15.16 -2.90 -8.79
C ALA A 39 -15.30 -2.12 -7.47
N ALA A 40 -14.58 -1.01 -7.34
CA ALA A 40 -14.67 -0.10 -6.20
C ALA A 40 -14.80 1.36 -6.67
N ASP A 41 -15.08 2.26 -5.72
CA ASP A 41 -14.95 3.70 -5.96
C ASP A 41 -13.46 4.04 -6.02
N SER A 42 -13.02 4.75 -7.05
CA SER A 42 -11.60 5.08 -7.23
C SER A 42 -10.94 5.69 -5.98
N ASN A 43 -11.62 6.56 -5.22
CA ASN A 43 -11.02 7.09 -3.98
C ASN A 43 -11.00 6.06 -2.84
N LEU A 44 -11.94 5.12 -2.83
CA LEU A 44 -11.93 3.99 -1.90
C LEU A 44 -10.77 3.04 -2.24
N ALA A 45 -10.55 2.71 -3.51
CA ALA A 45 -9.39 1.92 -3.94
C ALA A 45 -8.09 2.51 -3.45
N GLU A 46 -7.93 3.82 -3.57
CA GLU A 46 -6.74 4.52 -3.10
C GLU A 46 -6.53 4.36 -1.58
N LEU A 47 -7.59 4.50 -0.78
CA LEU A 47 -7.51 4.26 0.66
C LEU A 47 -7.21 2.79 0.98
N LEU A 48 -7.81 1.85 0.25
CA LEU A 48 -7.57 0.42 0.42
C LEU A 48 -6.12 0.04 0.09
N GLY A 49 -5.52 0.65 -0.93
CA GLY A 49 -4.09 0.47 -1.24
C GLY A 49 -3.19 0.87 -0.08
N ILE A 50 -3.47 2.01 0.55
CA ILE A 50 -2.71 2.47 1.72
C ILE A 50 -2.95 1.54 2.93
N MET A 51 -4.19 1.12 3.16
CA MET A 51 -4.51 0.15 4.22
C MET A 51 -3.74 -1.16 4.04
N GLU A 52 -3.70 -1.69 2.82
CA GLU A 52 -2.99 -2.92 2.49
C GLU A 52 -1.49 -2.80 2.80
N ALA A 53 -0.86 -1.69 2.41
CA ALA A 53 0.54 -1.42 2.73
C ALA A 53 0.81 -1.38 4.25
N ILE A 54 -0.11 -0.81 5.04
CA ILE A 54 -0.02 -0.78 6.51
C ILE A 54 -0.15 -2.20 7.06
N ILE A 55 -1.11 -2.99 6.59
CA ILE A 55 -1.33 -4.39 7.03
C ILE A 55 -0.08 -5.23 6.76
N ILE A 56 0.45 -5.18 5.53
CA ILE A 56 1.68 -5.88 5.14
C ILE A 56 2.85 -5.46 6.04
N PHE A 57 3.02 -4.16 6.29
CA PHE A 57 4.07 -3.67 7.17
C PHE A 57 3.89 -4.13 8.62
N MET A 58 2.65 -4.17 9.13
CA MET A 58 2.34 -4.62 10.48
C MET A 58 2.61 -6.12 10.68
N SER A 59 2.43 -6.93 9.64
CA SER A 59 2.76 -8.35 9.64
C SER A 59 4.27 -8.62 9.44
N SER A 60 5.06 -7.57 9.20
CA SER A 60 6.49 -7.71 8.93
C SER A 60 7.35 -7.65 10.19
N ARG A 61 8.56 -8.20 10.09
CA ARG A 61 9.61 -8.12 11.12
C ARG A 61 10.06 -6.68 11.44
N TRP A 62 9.72 -5.69 10.61
CA TRP A 62 10.14 -4.30 10.79
C TRP A 62 9.20 -3.49 11.67
N ARG A 63 7.97 -3.95 11.91
CA ARG A 63 6.90 -3.21 12.62
C ARG A 63 7.36 -2.56 13.92
N ASN A 64 8.10 -3.30 14.74
CA ASN A 64 8.45 -2.89 16.10
C ASN A 64 9.76 -2.09 16.19
N ASN A 65 10.53 -2.00 15.10
CA ASN A 65 11.89 -1.43 15.12
C ASN A 65 12.13 -0.37 14.04
N GLN A 66 11.18 -0.15 13.14
CA GLN A 66 11.31 0.79 12.03
C GLN A 66 10.06 1.64 11.89
N LYS A 67 10.25 2.92 11.56
CA LYS A 67 9.14 3.78 11.14
C LYS A 67 8.71 3.44 9.71
N LEU A 68 7.42 3.53 9.45
CA LEU A 68 6.84 3.39 8.11
C LEU A 68 6.69 4.77 7.46
N VAL A 69 7.13 4.92 6.22
CA VAL A 69 6.78 6.07 5.39
C VAL A 69 6.01 5.54 4.20
N ILE A 70 4.83 6.08 3.91
CA ILE A 70 4.05 5.74 2.73
C ILE A 70 4.04 6.95 1.80
N GLU A 71 4.42 6.72 0.56
CA GLU A 71 4.34 7.68 -0.53
C GLU A 71 3.23 7.24 -1.48
N TYR A 72 2.29 8.14 -1.73
CA TYR A 72 1.09 7.90 -2.54
C TYR A 72 0.84 9.06 -3.49
N ASP A 73 0.27 8.79 -4.67
CA ASP A 73 0.09 9.80 -5.71
C ASP A 73 -1.30 10.48 -5.71
N SER A 74 -2.27 9.96 -4.94
CA SER A 74 -3.54 10.65 -4.69
C SER A 74 -3.42 11.68 -3.58
N SER A 75 -3.65 12.93 -3.96
CA SER A 75 -3.73 14.05 -3.02
C SER A 75 -4.94 13.94 -2.09
N ASN A 76 -6.06 13.36 -2.55
CA ASN A 76 -7.26 13.18 -1.74
C ASN A 76 -7.05 12.17 -0.62
N ALA A 77 -6.55 10.97 -0.95
CA ALA A 77 -6.30 9.93 0.03
C ALA A 77 -5.29 10.39 1.09
N VAL A 78 -4.18 11.02 0.67
CA VAL A 78 -3.18 11.60 1.58
C VAL A 78 -3.80 12.68 2.46
N LYS A 79 -4.59 13.60 1.88
CA LYS A 79 -5.26 14.67 2.63
C LYS A 79 -6.21 14.10 3.68
N TRP A 80 -7.07 13.14 3.31
CA TRP A 80 -8.03 12.54 4.23
C TRP A 80 -7.36 11.76 5.35
N ILE A 81 -6.28 11.05 5.06
CA ILE A 81 -5.53 10.31 6.07
C ILE A 81 -4.84 11.26 7.08
N ASN A 82 -4.38 12.42 6.62
CA ASN A 82 -3.76 13.44 7.48
C ASN A 82 -4.78 14.36 8.16
N GLN A 83 -5.97 14.51 7.57
CA GLN A 83 -7.06 15.35 8.05
C GLN A 83 -8.41 14.61 7.92
N PRO A 84 -8.67 13.58 8.76
CA PRO A 84 -9.84 12.70 8.59
C PRO A 84 -11.19 13.40 8.58
N HIS A 85 -11.32 14.53 9.27
CA HIS A 85 -12.54 15.34 9.31
C HIS A 85 -12.91 15.98 7.95
N THR A 86 -11.97 16.05 7.00
CA THR A 86 -12.22 16.59 5.64
C THR A 86 -12.74 15.54 4.66
N ALA A 87 -12.78 14.28 5.06
CA ALA A 87 -13.17 13.18 4.21
C ALA A 87 -14.69 13.00 4.14
N PRO A 88 -15.25 12.58 3.00
CA PRO A 88 -16.66 12.20 2.88
C PRO A 88 -17.06 11.17 3.94
N TRP A 89 -18.29 11.25 4.45
CA TRP A 89 -18.80 10.37 5.51
C TRP A 89 -18.61 8.87 5.18
N ARG A 90 -18.76 8.49 3.89
CA ARG A 90 -18.58 7.11 3.41
C ARG A 90 -17.16 6.56 3.61
N MET A 91 -16.15 7.43 3.75
CA MET A 91 -14.75 7.05 3.94
C MET A 91 -14.36 6.93 5.42
N GLN A 92 -15.18 7.46 6.34
CA GLN A 92 -14.84 7.55 7.77
C GLN A 92 -14.58 6.19 8.41
N LYS A 93 -15.33 5.15 8.03
CA LYS A 93 -15.11 3.78 8.52
C LYS A 93 -13.67 3.32 8.27
N TRP A 94 -13.14 3.57 7.07
CA TRP A 94 -11.80 3.16 6.67
C TRP A 94 -10.73 4.01 7.36
N LEU A 95 -10.96 5.32 7.46
CA LEU A 95 -10.06 6.22 8.18
C LEU A 95 -9.92 5.85 9.65
N ILE A 96 -11.03 5.51 10.34
CA ILE A 96 -10.99 5.02 11.73
C ILE A 96 -10.16 3.73 11.85
N GLN A 97 -10.27 2.82 10.88
CA GLN A 97 -9.45 1.61 10.86
C GLN A 97 -7.96 1.93 10.66
N ILE A 98 -7.64 2.85 9.74
CA ILE A 98 -6.27 3.32 9.54
C ILE A 98 -5.73 3.94 10.84
N GLU A 99 -6.47 4.83 11.50
CA GLU A 99 -6.05 5.44 12.78
C GLU A 99 -5.70 4.39 13.85
N ARG A 100 -6.56 3.38 14.04
CA ARG A 100 -6.29 2.28 14.99
C ARG A 100 -5.07 1.44 14.62
N MET A 101 -4.73 1.34 13.33
CA MET A 101 -3.51 0.66 12.88
C MET A 101 -2.27 1.51 13.14
N LYS A 102 -2.35 2.84 12.95
CA LYS A 102 -1.24 3.77 13.20
C LYS A 102 -0.77 3.73 14.65
N GLU A 103 -1.70 3.63 15.60
CA GLU A 103 -1.40 3.53 17.05
C GLU A 103 -0.49 2.34 17.40
N LYS A 104 -0.46 1.31 16.55
CA LYS A 104 0.31 0.07 16.76
C LYS A 104 1.70 0.10 16.13
N LEU A 105 2.09 1.20 15.48
CA LEU A 105 3.38 1.37 14.81
C LEU A 105 4.30 2.26 15.65
N VAL A 106 5.61 1.99 15.60
CA VAL A 106 6.65 2.84 16.24
C VAL A 106 6.59 4.29 15.75
N GLY A 107 6.22 4.45 14.49
CA GLY A 107 6.04 5.74 13.86
C GLY A 107 5.66 5.55 12.42
N TRP A 108 4.90 6.49 11.90
CA TRP A 108 4.37 6.41 10.55
C TRP A 108 4.28 7.83 9.96
N ASP A 109 4.29 7.93 8.63
CA ASP A 109 4.21 9.18 7.89
C ASP A 109 3.62 8.90 6.50
N VAL A 110 2.68 9.72 6.03
CA VAL A 110 2.06 9.58 4.69
C VAL A 110 2.27 10.86 3.90
N LYS A 111 2.87 10.72 2.73
CA LYS A 111 3.25 11.84 1.86
C LYS A 111 2.67 11.68 0.48
N HIS A 112 2.25 12.81 -0.06
CA HIS A 112 1.94 12.91 -1.47
C HIS A 112 3.23 12.95 -2.28
N VAL A 113 3.28 12.18 -3.37
CA VAL A 113 4.35 12.22 -4.36
C VAL A 113 3.77 12.43 -5.75
N LYS A 114 4.58 12.96 -6.67
CA LYS A 114 4.17 13.05 -8.07
C LYS A 114 4.21 11.67 -8.72
N ARG A 115 3.32 11.43 -9.68
CA ARG A 115 3.18 10.14 -10.37
C ARG A 115 4.47 9.69 -11.07
N GLU A 116 5.28 10.61 -11.57
CA GLU A 116 6.57 10.29 -12.21
C GLU A 116 7.57 9.65 -11.25
N ALA A 117 7.43 9.91 -9.94
CA ALA A 117 8.26 9.29 -8.90
C ALA A 117 7.69 7.95 -8.40
N ASN A 118 6.49 7.55 -8.85
CA ASN A 118 5.75 6.38 -8.36
C ASN A 118 5.57 5.26 -9.41
N GLN A 119 6.26 5.34 -10.55
CA GLN A 119 6.08 4.45 -11.72
C GLN A 119 6.09 2.95 -11.41
N ARG A 120 6.90 2.51 -10.43
CA ARG A 120 6.95 1.09 -10.04
C ARG A 120 5.67 0.64 -9.35
N ALA A 121 5.10 1.47 -8.48
CA ALA A 121 3.84 1.16 -7.82
C ALA A 121 2.68 1.24 -8.80
N ASP A 122 2.67 2.24 -9.70
CA ASP A 122 1.71 2.34 -10.81
C ASP A 122 1.71 1.07 -11.69
N SER A 123 2.89 0.55 -12.03
CA SER A 123 3.01 -0.69 -12.81
C SER A 123 2.40 -1.88 -12.05
N LEU A 124 2.71 -2.03 -10.76
CA LEU A 124 2.15 -3.09 -9.92
C LEU A 124 0.62 -2.95 -9.76
N ALA A 125 0.09 -1.74 -9.67
CA ALA A 125 -1.34 -1.52 -9.58
C ALA A 125 -2.05 -1.91 -10.88
N ASN A 126 -1.47 -1.54 -12.04
CA ASN A 126 -1.99 -1.92 -13.36
C ASN A 126 -1.92 -3.43 -13.61
N GLU A 127 -0.89 -4.12 -13.10
CA GLU A 127 -0.86 -5.59 -13.09
C GLU A 127 -2.04 -6.14 -12.27
N GLY A 128 -2.28 -5.56 -11.09
CA GLY A 128 -3.31 -5.98 -10.13
C GLY A 128 -4.72 -5.99 -10.71
N VAL A 129 -5.04 -5.03 -11.58
CA VAL A 129 -6.33 -4.95 -12.30
C VAL A 129 -6.64 -6.23 -13.09
N GLN A 130 -5.62 -6.95 -13.56
CA GLN A 130 -5.77 -8.13 -14.43
C GLN A 130 -5.60 -9.46 -13.70
N LEU A 131 -5.23 -9.43 -12.42
CA LEU A 131 -4.94 -10.63 -11.65
C LEU A 131 -6.24 -11.35 -11.25
N GLN A 132 -6.18 -12.69 -11.32
CA GLN A 132 -7.17 -13.56 -10.68
C GLN A 132 -6.78 -13.87 -9.23
N ASP A 133 -5.47 -13.91 -8.95
CA ASP A 133 -4.89 -14.18 -7.64
C ASP A 133 -3.96 -13.03 -7.22
N ASP A 134 -4.04 -12.65 -5.95
CA ASP A 134 -3.18 -11.62 -5.36
C ASP A 134 -1.70 -12.03 -5.37
N ILE A 135 -0.83 -11.07 -5.64
CA ILE A 135 0.62 -11.23 -5.55
C ILE A 135 1.14 -10.53 -4.31
N LEU A 136 1.88 -11.26 -3.48
CA LEU A 136 2.72 -10.73 -2.41
C LEU A 136 4.08 -11.44 -2.50
N ARG A 137 5.16 -10.68 -2.69
CA ARG A 137 6.53 -11.25 -2.66
C ARG A 137 7.35 -10.54 -1.61
N VAL A 138 7.98 -11.32 -0.73
CA VAL A 138 8.86 -10.85 0.32
C VAL A 138 10.30 -11.22 -0.02
N TYR A 139 11.21 -10.25 0.06
CA TYR A 139 12.62 -10.44 -0.22
C TYR A 139 13.41 -10.46 1.09
N GLY A 140 14.11 -11.57 1.33
CA GLY A 140 15.13 -11.69 2.38
C GLY A 140 16.38 -10.89 2.02
N ASN A 141 17.17 -10.51 3.01
CA ASN A 141 18.59 -10.25 2.72
C ASN A 141 19.19 -11.62 2.47
N ASP A 142 19.64 -11.89 1.25
CA ASP A 142 20.47 -13.06 0.97
C ASP A 142 21.76 -12.97 1.79
N THR A 143 21.76 -13.53 2.99
CA THR A 143 22.81 -14.48 3.34
C THR A 143 22.21 -15.83 2.97
N GLY A 144 22.61 -16.35 1.81
CA GLY A 144 21.79 -17.23 0.97
C GLY A 144 21.10 -18.41 1.67
N ASP A 145 19.79 -18.52 1.44
CA ASP A 145 19.03 -19.76 1.27
C ASP A 145 17.61 -19.37 0.82
N PRO A 146 17.04 -19.90 -0.28
CA PRO A 146 15.69 -19.56 -0.68
C PRO A 146 14.67 -20.38 0.12
N ALA A 147 14.26 -19.89 1.28
CA ALA A 147 13.03 -20.35 1.91
C ALA A 147 11.85 -19.53 1.36
N GLN A 148 11.10 -20.12 0.42
CA GLN A 148 9.75 -19.69 0.09
C GLN A 148 8.86 -19.88 1.32
N GLU A 149 8.65 -18.83 2.10
CA GLU A 149 7.50 -18.76 3.00
C GLU A 149 6.31 -18.23 2.22
N ASN A 150 5.45 -19.15 1.75
CA ASN A 150 4.07 -18.83 1.44
C ASN A 150 3.39 -18.44 2.76
N LEU A 151 3.04 -17.16 2.88
CA LEU A 151 2.09 -16.72 3.88
C LEU A 151 0.71 -17.00 3.32
N ASP A 152 0.08 -18.08 3.79
CA ASP A 152 -1.35 -18.32 3.58
C ASP A 152 -2.14 -17.20 4.28
N LEU A 153 -2.97 -16.50 3.49
CA LEU A 153 -3.93 -15.48 3.95
C LEU A 153 -5.19 -16.13 4.53
#